data_AF-A0A3B8Q0P1-F1
#
_entry.id   AF-A0A3B8Q0P1-F1
#
_cell.length_a   1.000
_cell.length_b   1.000
_cell.length_c   1.000
_cell.angle_alpha   90.00
_cell.angle_beta   90.00
_cell.angle_gamma   90.00
#
_symmetry.space_group_name_H-M   'P 1'
#
loop_
_entity.id
_entity.type
_entity.pdbx_description
1 polymer ?
#
loop_
_entity_poly.entity_id
_entity_poly.type
_entity_poly.pdbx_seq_one_letter_code
_entity_poly.pdbx_strand_id
1 'polypeptide(L)'
;MAWAVHGKAKAKAERNNKTLIGNIIDSHIQDMRHGQTNGIPQGSTLMDFISELVLGYADLELSDRLKAAGISEFRILRYRDDYRVFVQSPQIGEAILKSLTEVLIDLGLKLNASKTTGAQLVVSSAIKPDKRAWLRGRQGDANLQKHLLVIHAHGHDFPNAGSLTVALTHFHERLNATKRISNPLVMVSIATDIAYQSPKAFPVCSAIISKLLSLLPTKARVDAIQKIHAKLSLLPNTGHMEAWLQRISHSFVPNLGYKETVCRLVKGDSAALWNNDWITCASLKAAIDPAKIVNKAKLRSLKPIVRPKEIELFATERY
;
A
#
# COMPACT_ATOMS: atom_id res chain seq x y z
N MET A 1 4.22 -27.00 8.29
CA MET A 1 3.08 -27.00 9.24
C MET A 1 3.13 -28.09 10.30
N ALA A 2 3.40 -29.34 9.94
CA ALA A 2 3.31 -30.48 10.87
C ALA A 2 4.09 -30.28 12.19
N TRP A 3 5.27 -29.69 12.12
CA TRP A 3 6.13 -29.39 13.28
C TRP A 3 5.53 -28.34 14.23
N ALA A 4 4.79 -27.35 13.72
CA ALA A 4 4.14 -26.34 14.54
C ALA A 4 2.98 -26.91 15.38
N VAL A 5 2.32 -27.95 14.88
CA VAL A 5 1.17 -28.60 15.56
C VAL A 5 1.61 -29.74 16.47
N HIS A 6 2.56 -30.56 16.01
CA HIS A 6 2.92 -31.82 16.66
C HIS A 6 4.33 -31.84 17.27
N GLY A 7 5.09 -30.75 17.12
CA GLY A 7 6.51 -30.69 17.45
C GLY A 7 7.40 -31.35 16.39
N LYS A 8 8.66 -30.91 16.32
CA LYS A 8 9.63 -31.41 15.32
C LYS A 8 9.86 -32.92 15.39
N ALA A 9 10.02 -33.47 16.60
CA ALA A 9 10.34 -34.89 16.78
C ALA A 9 9.24 -35.79 16.19
N LYS A 10 7.98 -35.56 16.58
CA LYS A 10 6.83 -36.34 16.10
C LYS A 10 6.57 -36.12 14.61
N ALA A 11 6.61 -34.87 14.15
CA ALA A 11 6.43 -34.56 12.72
C ALA A 11 7.46 -35.23 11.82
N LYS A 12 8.72 -35.37 12.30
CA LYS A 12 9.78 -36.05 11.54
C LYS A 12 9.62 -37.58 11.55
N ALA A 13 9.25 -38.16 12.69
CA ALA A 13 9.04 -39.60 12.82
C ALA A 13 7.82 -40.10 12.04
N GLU A 14 6.74 -39.32 12.02
CA GLU A 14 5.45 -39.70 11.43
C GLU A 14 5.10 -38.90 10.16
N ARG A 15 6.11 -38.56 9.33
CA ARG A 15 5.94 -37.67 8.18
C ARG A 15 4.86 -38.10 7.17
N ASN A 16 4.69 -39.42 6.98
CA ASN A 16 3.71 -39.99 6.04
C ASN A 16 2.39 -40.37 6.71
N ASN A 17 2.24 -40.11 8.01
CA ASN A 17 1.02 -40.45 8.73
C ASN A 17 -0.11 -39.49 8.33
N LYS A 18 -1.08 -40.00 7.56
CA LYS A 18 -2.24 -39.23 7.08
C LYS A 18 -3.32 -39.02 8.14
N THR A 19 -3.14 -39.54 9.37
CA THR A 19 -4.06 -39.26 10.49
C THR A 19 -3.64 -38.01 11.28
N LEU A 20 -2.40 -37.55 11.14
CA LEU A 20 -1.92 -36.36 11.82
C LEU A 20 -2.47 -35.11 11.14
N ILE A 21 -3.27 -34.33 11.87
CA ILE A 21 -3.90 -33.10 11.35
C ILE A 21 -2.88 -32.12 10.74
N GLY A 22 -1.72 -31.95 11.38
CA GLY A 22 -0.62 -31.14 10.87
C GLY A 22 -0.08 -31.60 9.50
N ASN A 23 -0.05 -32.91 9.21
CA ASN A 23 0.34 -33.44 7.90
C ASN A 23 -0.76 -33.24 6.86
N ILE A 24 -2.03 -33.41 7.26
CA ILE A 24 -3.20 -33.18 6.39
C ILE A 24 -3.22 -31.71 5.93
N ILE A 25 -3.06 -30.77 6.86
CA ILE A 25 -3.00 -29.33 6.55
C ILE A 25 -1.81 -29.02 5.64
N ASP A 26 -0.63 -29.58 5.92
CA ASP A 26 0.57 -29.37 5.11
C ASP A 26 0.35 -29.85 3.66
N SER A 27 -0.28 -31.01 3.47
CA SER A 27 -0.61 -31.55 2.14
C SER A 27 -1.51 -30.60 1.35
N HIS A 28 -2.60 -30.10 1.96
CA HIS A 28 -3.49 -29.16 1.27
C HIS A 28 -2.80 -27.84 0.92
N ILE A 29 -1.90 -27.35 1.77
CA ILE A 29 -1.09 -26.17 1.48
C ILE A 29 -0.15 -26.40 0.30
N GLN A 30 0.48 -27.58 0.23
CA GLN A 30 1.32 -27.97 -0.90
C GLN A 30 0.50 -28.07 -2.20
N ASP A 31 -0.72 -28.61 -2.16
CA ASP A 31 -1.62 -28.69 -3.32
C ASP A 31 -1.93 -27.29 -3.88
N MET A 32 -2.12 -26.30 -3.01
CA MET A 32 -2.31 -24.89 -3.40
C MET A 32 -1.04 -24.21 -3.94
N ARG A 33 0.11 -24.88 -3.88
CA ARG A 33 1.44 -24.34 -4.17
C ARG A 33 2.22 -25.18 -5.17
N HIS A 34 1.54 -25.91 -6.06
CA HIS A 34 2.17 -26.81 -7.05
C HIS A 34 3.15 -27.81 -6.41
N GLY A 35 2.82 -28.32 -5.23
CA GLY A 35 3.65 -29.26 -4.47
C GLY A 35 4.84 -28.64 -3.73
N GLN A 36 4.98 -27.31 -3.68
CA GLN A 36 6.05 -26.67 -2.91
C GLN A 36 5.76 -26.74 -1.41
N THR A 37 6.79 -27.08 -0.63
CA THR A 37 6.73 -27.21 0.83
C THR A 37 7.03 -25.91 1.58
N ASN A 38 7.37 -24.84 0.85
CA ASN A 38 7.77 -23.56 1.43
C ASN A 38 6.74 -22.49 1.10
N GLY A 39 6.30 -21.81 2.16
CA GLY A 39 5.37 -20.68 2.08
C GLY A 39 3.92 -21.07 2.35
N ILE A 40 3.18 -20.10 2.85
CA ILE A 40 1.74 -20.20 3.12
C ILE A 40 1.04 -19.29 2.09
N PRO A 41 -0.02 -19.76 1.41
CA PRO A 41 -0.83 -18.92 0.53
C PRO A 41 -1.29 -17.63 1.21
N GLN A 42 -1.39 -16.54 0.45
CA GLN A 42 -1.80 -15.23 0.98
C GLN A 42 -3.27 -14.94 0.66
N GLY A 43 -3.90 -14.08 1.45
CA GLY A 43 -5.20 -13.50 1.13
C GLY A 43 -6.42 -14.15 1.77
N SER A 44 -6.24 -15.02 2.77
CA SER A 44 -7.37 -15.50 3.59
C SER A 44 -7.05 -15.46 5.08
N THR A 45 -8.07 -15.21 5.90
CA THR A 45 -7.99 -15.23 7.36
C THR A 45 -7.55 -16.60 7.90
N LEU A 46 -7.89 -17.68 7.19
CA LEU A 46 -7.41 -19.02 7.53
C LEU A 46 -5.88 -19.09 7.43
N MET A 47 -5.30 -18.55 6.35
CA MET A 47 -3.84 -18.54 6.18
C MET A 47 -3.12 -17.63 7.19
N ASP A 48 -3.76 -16.53 7.62
CA ASP A 48 -3.28 -15.73 8.74
C ASP A 48 -3.20 -16.56 10.03
N PHE A 49 -4.24 -17.37 10.33
CA PHE A 49 -4.24 -18.28 11.48
C PHE A 49 -3.17 -19.38 11.37
N ILE A 50 -3.01 -19.98 10.19
CA ILE A 50 -1.96 -20.98 9.92
C ILE A 50 -0.57 -20.37 10.14
N SER A 51 -0.35 -19.13 9.70
CA SER A 51 0.91 -18.41 9.93
C SER A 51 1.14 -18.16 11.43
N GLU A 52 0.08 -17.86 12.16
CA GLU A 52 0.14 -17.64 13.60
C GLU A 52 0.46 -18.92 14.39
N LEU A 53 -0.02 -20.09 13.96
CA LEU A 53 0.41 -21.37 14.54
C LEU A 53 1.92 -21.60 14.39
N VAL A 54 2.47 -21.27 13.21
CA VAL A 54 3.91 -21.42 12.93
C VAL A 54 4.73 -20.47 13.79
N LEU A 55 4.35 -19.19 13.87
CA LEU A 55 5.06 -18.20 14.68
C LEU A 55 4.86 -18.42 16.18
N GLY A 56 3.70 -18.93 16.61
CA GLY A 56 3.48 -19.35 18.00
C GLY A 56 4.41 -20.49 18.42
N TYR A 57 4.71 -21.42 17.52
CA TYR A 57 5.73 -22.45 17.77
C TYR A 57 7.14 -21.83 17.88
N ALA A 58 7.46 -20.84 17.04
CA ALA A 58 8.73 -20.10 17.15
C ALA A 58 8.85 -19.37 18.51
N ASP A 59 7.75 -18.76 18.97
CA ASP A 59 7.71 -18.06 20.26
C ASP A 59 7.92 -19.03 21.44
N LEU A 60 7.37 -20.25 21.36
CA LEU A 60 7.58 -21.31 22.34
C LEU A 60 9.06 -21.73 22.40
N GLU A 61 9.65 -22.04 21.24
CA GLU A 61 11.07 -22.42 21.13
C GLU A 61 12.00 -21.31 21.62
N LEU A 62 11.69 -20.04 21.30
CA LEU A 62 12.43 -18.90 21.82
C LEU A 62 12.31 -18.82 23.34
N SER A 63 11.09 -18.96 23.88
CA SER A 63 10.86 -18.88 25.32
C SER A 63 11.66 -19.92 26.09
N ASP A 64 11.76 -21.14 25.57
CA ASP A 64 12.52 -22.22 26.21
C ASP A 64 14.03 -21.98 26.12
N ARG A 65 14.55 -21.45 24.99
CA ARG A 65 15.96 -21.03 24.88
C ARG A 65 16.31 -19.90 25.84
N LEU A 66 15.43 -18.91 25.99
CA LEU A 66 15.68 -17.78 26.88
C LEU A 66 15.67 -18.21 28.36
N LYS A 67 14.75 -19.10 28.75
CA LYS A 67 14.74 -19.71 30.09
C LYS A 67 16.03 -20.50 30.36
N ALA A 68 16.46 -21.33 29.41
CA ALA A 68 17.70 -22.11 29.54
C ALA A 68 18.95 -21.22 29.64
N ALA A 69 18.94 -20.05 28.97
CA ALA A 69 20.01 -19.05 29.05
C ALA A 69 19.94 -18.16 30.31
N GLY A 70 18.94 -18.34 31.19
CA GLY A 70 18.77 -17.52 32.38
C GLY A 70 18.36 -16.06 32.10
N ILE A 71 17.82 -15.78 30.91
CA ILE A 71 17.37 -14.44 30.52
C ILE A 71 15.91 -14.29 30.98
N SER A 72 15.64 -13.40 31.93
CA SER A 72 14.30 -13.19 32.51
C SER A 72 13.78 -11.74 32.40
N GLU A 73 14.67 -10.75 32.42
CA GLU A 73 14.33 -9.32 32.46
C GLU A 73 14.10 -8.72 31.07
N PHE A 74 12.99 -9.10 30.43
CA PHE A 74 12.60 -8.56 29.13
C PHE A 74 11.08 -8.56 28.91
N ARG A 75 10.63 -7.82 27.91
CA ARG A 75 9.27 -7.93 27.35
C ARG A 75 9.36 -8.04 25.83
N ILE A 76 8.69 -9.03 25.25
CA ILE A 76 8.57 -9.18 23.80
C ILE A 76 7.10 -8.96 23.43
N LEU A 77 6.85 -8.06 22.48
CA LEU A 77 5.56 -7.91 21.82
C LEU A 77 5.70 -8.38 20.38
N ARG A 78 4.84 -9.29 19.95
CA ARG A 78 4.73 -9.70 18.55
C ARG A 78 3.37 -9.32 17.99
N TYR A 79 3.36 -8.73 16.80
CA TYR A 79 2.15 -8.55 16.00
C TYR A 79 2.42 -9.09 14.61
N ARG A 80 1.78 -10.22 14.25
CA ARG A 80 2.08 -10.98 13.04
C ARG A 80 3.59 -11.30 12.99
N ASP A 81 4.30 -10.82 11.98
CA ASP A 81 5.74 -11.01 11.77
C ASP A 81 6.62 -9.94 12.43
N ASP A 82 6.03 -8.87 12.98
CA ASP A 82 6.78 -7.79 13.63
C ASP A 82 7.03 -8.09 15.11
N TYR A 83 8.31 -8.19 15.49
CA TYR A 83 8.76 -8.31 16.88
C TYR A 83 9.24 -6.97 17.45
N ARG A 84 8.90 -6.68 18.71
CA ARG A 84 9.48 -5.60 19.52
C ARG A 84 9.99 -6.15 20.83
N VAL A 85 11.30 -6.02 21.06
CA VAL A 85 11.99 -6.53 22.25
C VAL A 85 12.39 -5.35 23.14
N PHE A 86 11.89 -5.34 24.37
CA PHE A 86 12.19 -4.35 25.38
C PHE A 86 13.07 -4.98 26.46
N VAL A 87 14.23 -4.37 26.68
CA VAL A 87 15.29 -4.87 27.57
C VAL A 87 15.90 -3.70 28.33
N GLN A 88 16.48 -3.98 29.49
CA GLN A 88 17.21 -2.97 30.28
C GLN A 88 18.64 -2.75 29.80
N SER A 89 19.20 -3.71 29.05
CA SER A 89 20.58 -3.70 28.55
C SER A 89 20.63 -4.09 27.07
N PRO A 90 21.40 -3.38 26.23
CA PRO A 90 21.61 -3.75 24.83
C PRO A 90 22.14 -5.18 24.65
N GLN A 91 22.98 -5.65 25.56
CA GLN A 91 23.57 -6.99 25.53
C GLN A 91 22.50 -8.09 25.64
N ILE A 92 21.49 -7.90 26.50
CA ILE A 92 20.34 -8.80 26.60
C ILE A 92 19.54 -8.77 25.28
N GLY A 93 19.36 -7.59 24.69
CA GLY A 93 18.67 -7.43 23.41
C GLY A 93 19.36 -8.18 22.27
N GLU A 94 20.69 -8.10 22.19
CA GLU A 94 21.49 -8.84 21.22
C GLU A 94 21.42 -10.36 21.44
N ALA A 95 21.45 -10.81 22.69
CA ALA A 95 21.30 -12.23 23.02
C ALA A 95 19.92 -12.77 22.59
N ILE A 96 18.83 -12.03 22.89
CA ILE A 96 17.48 -12.39 22.45
C ILE A 96 17.38 -12.40 20.92
N LEU A 97 17.91 -11.37 20.24
CA LEU A 97 17.89 -11.29 18.78
C LEU A 97 18.63 -12.46 18.14
N LYS A 98 19.78 -12.85 18.70
CA LYS A 98 20.53 -14.03 18.25
C LYS A 98 19.70 -15.31 18.41
N SER A 99 19.14 -15.55 19.60
CA SER A 99 18.30 -16.73 19.85
C SER A 99 17.08 -16.79 18.93
N LEU A 100 16.38 -15.66 18.73
CA LEU A 100 15.26 -15.58 17.80
C LEU A 100 15.69 -15.86 16.35
N THR A 101 16.85 -15.34 15.94
CA THR A 101 17.40 -15.58 14.60
C THR A 101 17.65 -17.07 14.36
N GLU A 102 18.29 -17.74 15.32
CA GLU A 102 18.55 -19.18 15.25
C GLU A 102 17.26 -20.00 15.21
N VAL A 103 16.28 -19.68 16.07
CA VAL A 103 14.96 -20.32 16.05
C VAL A 103 14.32 -20.18 14.67
N LEU A 104 14.26 -18.97 14.12
CA LEU A 104 13.64 -18.72 12.83
C LEU A 104 14.38 -19.45 11.69
N ILE A 105 15.71 -19.48 11.70
CA ILE A 105 16.51 -20.24 10.71
C ILE A 105 16.16 -21.73 10.77
N ASP A 106 16.04 -22.30 11.97
CA ASP A 106 15.67 -23.70 12.18
C ASP A 106 14.24 -24.03 11.71
N LEU A 107 13.43 -23.00 11.43
CA LEU A 107 12.09 -23.08 10.88
C LEU A 107 12.02 -22.74 9.39
N GLY A 108 13.17 -22.45 8.75
CA GLY A 108 13.23 -22.01 7.36
C GLY A 108 12.79 -20.56 7.14
N LEU A 109 12.75 -19.76 8.20
CA LEU A 109 12.42 -18.34 8.20
C LEU A 109 13.69 -17.49 8.35
N LYS A 110 13.63 -16.22 7.94
CA LYS A 110 14.77 -15.30 8.03
C LYS A 110 14.31 -13.91 8.44
N LEU A 111 15.01 -13.33 9.43
CA LEU A 111 14.83 -11.92 9.78
C LEU A 111 15.42 -11.01 8.70
N ASN A 112 14.73 -9.90 8.45
CA ASN A 112 15.21 -8.88 7.53
C ASN A 112 16.17 -7.92 8.24
N ALA A 113 17.47 -8.13 8.07
CA ALA A 113 18.52 -7.33 8.70
C ALA A 113 18.41 -5.81 8.42
N SER A 114 17.88 -5.38 7.26
CA SER A 114 17.70 -3.94 6.98
C SER A 114 16.54 -3.31 7.74
N LYS A 115 15.61 -4.12 8.26
CA LYS A 115 14.50 -3.69 9.11
C LYS A 115 14.77 -3.91 10.60
N THR A 116 15.77 -4.72 10.95
CA THR A 116 16.17 -4.96 12.34
C THR A 116 16.97 -3.76 12.85
N THR A 117 16.41 -3.01 13.79
CA THR A 117 17.04 -1.83 14.39
C THR A 117 17.34 -2.05 15.87
N GLY A 118 18.48 -1.53 16.34
CA GLY A 118 18.93 -1.67 17.72
C GLY A 118 18.40 -0.59 18.66
N ALA A 119 19.02 -0.48 19.84
CA ALA A 119 18.66 0.47 20.89
C ALA A 119 18.67 1.93 20.38
N GLN A 120 17.47 2.47 20.18
CA GLN A 120 17.23 3.87 19.84
C GLN A 120 16.34 4.50 20.92
N LEU A 121 16.37 5.83 21.02
CA LEU A 121 15.42 6.59 21.84
C LEU A 121 14.00 6.12 21.53
N VAL A 122 13.35 5.43 22.48
CA VAL A 122 12.08 4.70 22.29
C VAL A 122 11.02 5.57 21.62
N VAL A 123 10.90 6.82 22.06
CA VAL A 123 9.93 7.78 21.50
C VAL A 123 10.26 8.12 20.06
N SER A 124 11.53 8.42 19.76
CA SER A 124 11.93 8.77 18.40
C SER A 124 11.79 7.56 17.47
N SER A 125 12.23 6.37 17.87
CA SER A 125 12.16 5.17 17.03
C SER A 125 10.73 4.68 16.77
N ALA A 126 9.78 5.01 17.65
CA ALA A 126 8.36 4.74 17.44
C ALA A 126 7.73 5.59 16.32
N ILE A 127 8.34 6.72 15.96
CA ILE A 127 7.83 7.61 14.90
C ILE A 127 8.53 7.28 13.59
N LYS A 128 7.74 7.01 12.54
CA LYS A 128 8.25 6.73 11.20
C LYS A 128 9.15 7.87 10.69
N PRO A 129 10.23 7.57 9.94
CA PRO A 129 11.19 8.58 9.47
C PRO A 129 10.54 9.75 8.73
N ASP A 130 9.56 9.48 7.86
CA ASP A 130 8.81 10.47 7.09
C ASP A 130 8.04 11.45 7.98
N LYS A 131 7.47 10.97 9.08
CA LYS A 131 6.75 11.81 10.04
C LYS A 131 7.71 12.65 10.88
N ARG A 132 8.85 12.07 11.31
CA ARG A 132 9.88 12.82 12.06
C ARG A 132 10.49 13.94 11.24
N ALA A 133 10.82 13.68 9.97
CA ALA A 133 11.36 14.68 9.08
C ALA A 133 10.36 15.83 8.86
N TRP A 134 9.10 15.48 8.61
CA TRP A 134 8.03 16.47 8.48
C TRP A 134 7.86 17.34 9.73
N LEU A 135 7.98 16.77 10.94
CA LEU A 135 7.90 17.50 12.22
C LEU A 135 9.05 18.48 12.44
N ARG A 136 10.24 18.18 11.92
CA ARG A 136 11.44 19.04 12.08
C ARG A 136 11.48 20.19 11.08
N GLY A 137 10.84 19.99 9.92
CA GLY A 137 10.87 20.95 8.82
C GLY A 137 9.81 22.04 8.92
N ARG A 138 9.92 22.99 8.00
CA ARG A 138 8.81 23.91 7.70
C ARG A 138 7.65 23.09 7.13
N GLN A 139 6.46 23.19 7.72
CA GLN A 139 5.28 22.42 7.29
C GLN A 139 4.29 23.22 6.43
N GLY A 140 4.53 24.51 6.22
CA GLY A 140 3.61 25.36 5.49
C GLY A 140 4.14 26.75 5.16
N ASP A 141 3.37 27.46 4.33
CA ASP A 141 3.61 28.87 3.95
C ASP A 141 2.26 29.57 3.71
N ALA A 142 2.15 30.86 3.99
CA ALA A 142 0.96 31.66 3.69
C ALA A 142 0.68 31.77 2.19
N ASN A 143 1.71 31.69 1.35
CA ASN A 143 1.57 31.60 -0.10
C ASN A 143 1.35 30.13 -0.52
N LEU A 144 0.28 29.87 -1.30
CA LEU A 144 -0.07 28.51 -1.73
C LEU A 144 1.01 27.84 -2.58
N GLN A 145 1.64 28.56 -3.51
CA GLN A 145 2.70 27.99 -4.34
C GLN A 145 3.91 27.59 -3.49
N LYS A 146 4.35 28.45 -2.56
CA LYS A 146 5.42 28.13 -1.62
C LYS A 146 5.06 26.97 -0.69
N HIS A 147 3.81 26.91 -0.23
CA HIS A 147 3.33 25.79 0.58
C HIS A 147 3.39 24.47 -0.22
N LEU A 148 2.96 24.47 -1.48
CA LEU A 148 3.04 23.29 -2.32
C LEU A 148 4.49 22.88 -2.62
N LEU A 149 5.42 23.85 -2.73
CA LEU A 149 6.86 23.57 -2.85
C LEU A 149 7.46 22.94 -1.59
N VAL A 150 7.01 23.36 -0.40
CA VAL A 150 7.39 22.71 0.87
C VAL A 150 6.95 21.24 0.87
N ILE A 151 5.71 20.97 0.43
CA ILE A 151 5.19 19.60 0.32
C ILE A 151 5.95 18.80 -0.75
N HIS A 152 6.28 19.43 -1.88
CA HIS A 152 7.08 18.83 -2.95
C HIS A 152 8.45 18.39 -2.46
N ALA A 153 9.18 19.24 -1.74
CA ALA A 153 10.48 18.91 -1.16
C ALA A 153 10.38 17.69 -0.22
N HIS A 154 9.38 17.66 0.65
CA HIS A 154 9.15 16.51 1.52
C HIS A 154 8.78 15.23 0.74
N GLY A 155 7.97 15.36 -0.31
CA GLY A 155 7.57 14.24 -1.15
C GLY A 155 8.69 13.67 -2.01
N HIS A 156 9.68 14.50 -2.37
CA HIS A 156 10.90 14.07 -3.03
C HIS A 156 11.76 13.20 -2.10
N ASP A 157 11.91 13.61 -0.84
CA ASP A 157 12.72 12.86 0.15
C ASP A 157 12.01 11.60 0.66
N PHE A 158 10.67 11.64 0.73
CA PHE A 158 9.84 10.56 1.24
C PHE A 158 8.71 10.20 0.25
N PRO A 159 9.04 9.61 -0.92
CA PRO A 159 8.05 9.27 -1.92
C PRO A 159 7.06 8.21 -1.40
N ASN A 160 5.80 8.34 -1.78
CA ASN A 160 4.69 7.47 -1.33
C ASN A 160 4.44 7.44 0.19
N ALA A 161 5.03 8.38 0.94
CA ALA A 161 4.87 8.44 2.38
C ALA A 161 3.45 8.81 2.82
N GLY A 162 3.09 8.37 4.03
CA GLY A 162 1.82 8.74 4.66
C GLY A 162 1.80 10.23 4.99
N SER A 163 2.92 10.79 5.48
CA SER A 163 3.01 12.22 5.80
C SER A 163 2.84 13.11 4.57
N LEU A 164 3.36 12.71 3.40
CA LEU A 164 3.12 13.40 2.12
C LEU A 164 1.62 13.44 1.78
N THR A 165 0.95 12.29 1.86
CA THR A 165 -0.48 12.19 1.53
C THR A 165 -1.33 13.07 2.45
N VAL A 166 -1.02 13.09 3.75
CA VAL A 166 -1.70 13.95 4.75
C VAL A 166 -1.46 15.42 4.43
N ALA A 167 -0.20 15.82 4.17
CA ALA A 167 0.13 17.21 3.85
C ALA A 167 -0.60 17.70 2.58
N LEU A 168 -0.65 16.88 1.52
CA LEU A 168 -1.41 17.17 0.31
C LEU A 168 -2.91 17.28 0.56
N THR A 169 -3.46 16.47 1.48
CA THR A 169 -4.89 16.51 1.84
C THR A 169 -5.23 17.86 2.48
N HIS A 170 -4.46 18.28 3.50
CA HIS A 170 -4.63 19.60 4.12
C HIS A 170 -4.40 20.75 3.12
N PHE A 171 -3.44 20.59 2.19
CA PHE A 171 -3.25 21.56 1.12
C PHE A 171 -4.49 21.66 0.23
N HIS A 172 -5.10 20.54 -0.15
CA HIS A 172 -6.30 20.49 -0.97
C HIS A 172 -7.50 21.17 -0.29
N GLU A 173 -7.71 20.92 1.00
CA GLU A 173 -8.75 21.60 1.80
C GLU A 173 -8.54 23.11 1.78
N ARG A 174 -7.32 23.57 2.08
CA ARG A 174 -6.95 24.98 2.05
C ARG A 174 -7.12 25.60 0.66
N LEU A 175 -6.73 24.89 -0.39
CA LEU A 175 -6.88 25.32 -1.78
C LEU A 175 -8.36 25.54 -2.11
N ASN A 176 -9.26 24.66 -1.64
CA ASN A 176 -10.69 24.80 -1.85
C ASN A 176 -11.31 25.98 -1.09
N ALA A 177 -10.79 26.29 0.10
CA ALA A 177 -11.22 27.45 0.89
C ALA A 177 -10.68 28.80 0.34
N THR A 178 -9.63 28.77 -0.48
CA THR A 178 -8.97 29.99 -0.96
C THR A 178 -9.72 30.62 -2.14
N LYS A 179 -10.16 31.88 -1.99
CA LYS A 179 -10.93 32.61 -3.01
C LYS A 179 -10.09 33.03 -4.22
N ARG A 180 -8.87 33.52 -3.99
CA ARG A 180 -7.97 34.03 -5.05
C ARG A 180 -6.71 33.18 -5.09
N ILE A 181 -6.48 32.55 -6.23
CA ILE A 181 -5.36 31.63 -6.45
C ILE A 181 -4.52 32.21 -7.59
N SER A 182 -3.27 32.55 -7.29
CA SER A 182 -2.30 33.01 -8.28
C SER A 182 -1.54 31.83 -8.89
N ASN A 183 -1.13 31.97 -10.15
CA ASN A 183 -0.28 31.00 -10.87
C ASN A 183 -0.78 29.53 -10.84
N PRO A 184 -2.06 29.25 -11.16
CA PRO A 184 -2.60 27.88 -11.10
C PRO A 184 -1.82 26.88 -11.97
N LEU A 185 -1.32 27.29 -13.13
CA LEU A 185 -0.54 26.42 -14.02
C LEU A 185 0.78 25.95 -13.37
N VAL A 186 1.46 26.83 -12.61
CA VAL A 186 2.70 26.47 -11.91
C VAL A 186 2.41 25.42 -10.84
N MET A 187 1.32 25.59 -10.09
CA MET A 187 0.91 24.60 -9.08
C MET A 187 0.46 23.28 -9.71
N VAL A 188 -0.14 23.29 -10.91
CA VAL A 188 -0.42 22.06 -11.67
C VAL A 188 0.88 21.32 -11.98
N SER A 189 1.92 22.02 -12.43
CA SER A 189 3.23 21.41 -12.71
C SER A 189 3.85 20.79 -11.46
N ILE A 190 3.82 21.49 -10.32
CA ILE A 190 4.34 20.97 -9.05
C ILE A 190 3.55 19.73 -8.59
N ALA A 191 2.21 19.81 -8.57
CA ALA A 191 1.37 18.67 -8.15
C ALA A 191 1.54 17.45 -9.08
N THR A 192 1.72 17.67 -10.39
CA THR A 192 1.99 16.61 -11.36
C THR A 192 3.35 15.97 -11.10
N ASP A 193 4.36 16.76 -10.73
CA ASP A 193 5.68 16.23 -10.39
C ASP A 193 5.66 15.37 -9.12
N ILE A 194 4.95 15.83 -8.07
CA ILE A 194 4.69 15.02 -6.87
C ILE A 194 3.99 13.71 -7.25
N ALA A 195 2.95 13.79 -8.10
CA ALA A 195 2.19 12.62 -8.52
C ALA A 195 3.04 11.60 -9.33
N TYR A 196 3.96 12.10 -10.14
CA TYR A 196 4.90 11.28 -10.92
C TYR A 196 5.86 10.52 -10.01
N GLN A 197 6.42 11.19 -9.00
CA GLN A 197 7.37 10.57 -8.05
C GLN A 197 6.67 9.71 -6.99
N SER A 198 5.40 10.01 -6.68
CA SER A 198 4.61 9.34 -5.64
C SER A 198 3.27 8.83 -6.16
N PRO A 199 3.23 7.68 -6.87
CA PRO A 199 2.01 7.02 -7.33
C PRO A 199 0.91 6.88 -6.28
N LYS A 200 1.27 6.63 -5.02
CA LYS A 200 0.30 6.49 -3.92
C LYS A 200 -0.43 7.80 -3.60
N ALA A 201 0.19 8.95 -3.87
CA ALA A 201 -0.39 10.27 -3.64
C ALA A 201 -1.27 10.74 -4.82
N PHE A 202 -1.31 9.98 -5.92
CA PHE A 202 -2.02 10.36 -7.14
C PHE A 202 -3.48 10.75 -6.94
N PRO A 203 -4.30 10.05 -6.12
CA PRO A 203 -5.68 10.46 -5.87
C PRO A 203 -5.77 11.91 -5.37
N VAL A 204 -4.99 12.26 -4.34
CA VAL A 204 -5.02 13.61 -3.75
C VAL A 204 -4.43 14.65 -4.72
N CYS A 205 -3.34 14.32 -5.41
CA CYS A 205 -2.78 15.18 -6.45
C CYS A 205 -3.78 15.44 -7.57
N SER A 206 -4.54 14.43 -8.02
CA SER A 206 -5.57 14.59 -9.04
C SER A 206 -6.67 15.55 -8.60
N ALA A 207 -7.05 15.54 -7.32
CA ALA A 207 -8.02 16.47 -6.78
C ALA A 207 -7.50 17.91 -6.77
N ILE A 208 -6.26 18.12 -6.30
CA ILE A 208 -5.56 19.41 -6.38
C ILE A 208 -5.49 19.91 -7.83
N ILE A 209 -5.04 19.06 -8.76
CA ILE A 209 -4.92 19.38 -10.19
C ILE A 209 -6.30 19.73 -10.76
N SER A 210 -7.36 18.98 -10.45
CA SER A 210 -8.71 19.24 -10.94
C SER A 210 -9.21 20.63 -10.55
N LYS A 211 -8.96 21.06 -9.31
CA LYS A 211 -9.30 22.39 -8.82
C LYS A 211 -8.51 23.46 -9.55
N LEU A 212 -7.20 23.27 -9.72
CA LEU A 212 -6.34 24.25 -10.40
C LEU A 212 -6.66 24.37 -11.90
N LEU A 213 -6.89 23.25 -12.58
CA LEU A 213 -7.30 23.21 -13.99
C LEU A 213 -8.63 23.96 -14.21
N SER A 214 -9.55 23.91 -13.25
CA SER A 214 -10.83 24.63 -13.34
C SER A 214 -10.67 26.17 -13.41
N LEU A 215 -9.53 26.70 -12.96
CA LEU A 215 -9.21 28.13 -12.98
C LEU A 215 -8.52 28.57 -14.27
N LEU A 216 -8.08 27.63 -15.12
CA LEU A 216 -7.40 27.93 -16.37
C LEU A 216 -8.40 28.19 -17.51
N PRO A 217 -8.06 29.05 -18.49
CA PRO A 217 -8.78 29.16 -19.75
C PRO A 217 -8.80 27.81 -20.50
N THR A 218 -9.82 27.57 -21.31
CA THR A 218 -10.05 26.29 -22.01
C THR A 218 -8.81 25.79 -22.77
N LYS A 219 -8.17 26.66 -23.56
CA LYS A 219 -6.96 26.30 -24.34
C LYS A 219 -5.81 25.85 -23.43
N ALA A 220 -5.53 26.62 -22.38
CA ALA A 220 -4.44 26.31 -21.44
C ALA A 220 -4.75 25.04 -20.63
N ARG A 221 -6.03 24.80 -20.30
CA ARG A 221 -6.49 23.59 -19.60
C ARG A 221 -6.26 22.33 -20.43
N VAL A 222 -6.65 22.35 -21.70
CA VAL A 222 -6.48 21.21 -22.62
C VAL A 222 -4.99 20.91 -22.83
N ASP A 223 -4.18 21.94 -23.09
CA ASP A 223 -2.72 21.80 -23.23
C ASP A 223 -2.07 21.22 -21.96
N ALA A 224 -2.46 21.71 -20.77
CA ALA A 224 -1.99 21.16 -19.51
C ALA A 224 -2.34 19.67 -19.34
N ILE A 225 -3.59 19.28 -19.64
CA ILE A 225 -4.03 17.87 -19.56
C ILE A 225 -3.19 16.98 -20.49
N GLN A 226 -2.95 17.43 -21.73
CA GLN A 226 -2.14 16.68 -22.70
C GLN A 226 -0.68 16.52 -22.21
N LYS A 227 -0.09 17.57 -21.64
CA LYS A 227 1.26 17.51 -21.06
C LYS A 227 1.35 16.59 -19.85
N ILE A 228 0.35 16.65 -18.96
CA ILE A 228 0.25 15.73 -17.81
C ILE A 228 0.17 14.29 -18.30
N HIS A 229 -0.70 14.01 -19.28
CA HIS A 229 -0.85 12.69 -19.87
C HIS A 229 0.47 12.18 -20.48
N ALA A 230 1.14 13.01 -21.28
CA ALA A 230 2.42 12.66 -21.90
C ALA A 230 3.49 12.35 -20.84
N LYS A 231 3.60 13.17 -19.78
CA LYS A 231 4.56 12.96 -18.70
C LYS A 231 4.29 11.66 -17.93
N LEU A 232 3.03 11.39 -17.57
CA LEU A 232 2.66 10.21 -16.79
C LEU A 232 2.74 8.92 -17.62
N SER A 233 2.55 8.99 -18.93
CA SER A 233 2.66 7.83 -19.83
C SER A 233 4.08 7.23 -19.91
N LEU A 234 5.08 7.92 -19.36
CA LEU A 234 6.45 7.44 -19.25
C LEU A 234 6.62 6.39 -18.13
N LEU A 235 5.69 6.33 -17.18
CA LEU A 235 5.74 5.35 -16.09
C LEU A 235 5.15 4.00 -16.56
N PRO A 236 5.72 2.87 -16.13
CA PRO A 236 5.08 1.56 -16.31
C PRO A 236 3.92 1.39 -15.32
N ASN A 237 2.98 0.49 -15.64
CA ASN A 237 1.88 0.07 -14.75
C ASN A 237 1.01 1.25 -14.21
N THR A 238 0.67 2.19 -15.09
CA THR A 238 -0.04 3.44 -14.78
C THR A 238 -1.55 3.33 -14.67
N GLY A 239 -2.13 2.13 -14.70
CA GLY A 239 -3.58 1.93 -14.81
C GLY A 239 -4.42 2.75 -13.81
N HIS A 240 -4.01 2.73 -12.55
CA HIS A 240 -4.66 3.52 -11.50
C HIS A 240 -4.53 5.03 -11.72
N MET A 241 -3.38 5.51 -12.19
CA MET A 241 -3.15 6.93 -12.52
C MET A 241 -4.00 7.34 -13.72
N GLU A 242 -4.09 6.50 -14.74
CA GLU A 242 -4.88 6.75 -15.94
C GLU A 242 -6.37 6.89 -15.59
N ALA A 243 -6.89 6.06 -14.67
CA ALA A 243 -8.26 6.18 -14.20
C ALA A 243 -8.53 7.54 -13.52
N TRP A 244 -7.62 8.01 -12.67
CA TRP A 244 -7.73 9.33 -12.03
C TRP A 244 -7.52 10.49 -13.01
N LEU A 245 -6.61 10.34 -13.97
CA LEU A 245 -6.42 11.35 -15.01
C LEU A 245 -7.65 11.44 -15.92
N GLN A 246 -8.24 10.30 -16.28
CA GLN A 246 -9.49 10.23 -17.03
C GLN A 246 -10.63 10.88 -16.23
N ARG A 247 -10.72 10.62 -14.92
CA ARG A 247 -11.70 11.23 -14.02
C ARG A 247 -11.68 12.77 -14.09
N ILE A 248 -10.52 13.40 -14.23
CA ILE A 248 -10.38 14.87 -14.26
C ILE A 248 -10.33 15.46 -15.68
N SER A 249 -9.98 14.64 -16.69
CA SER A 249 -9.87 15.08 -18.08
C SER A 249 -11.14 14.86 -18.87
N HIS A 250 -12.01 13.91 -18.50
CA HIS A 250 -13.12 13.44 -19.33
C HIS A 250 -14.04 14.57 -19.82
N SER A 251 -14.37 15.53 -18.97
CA SER A 251 -15.23 16.68 -19.31
C SER A 251 -14.56 17.69 -20.26
N PHE A 252 -13.26 17.59 -20.50
CA PHE A 252 -12.47 18.54 -21.29
C PHE A 252 -11.82 17.90 -22.52
N VAL A 253 -11.37 16.66 -22.42
CA VAL A 253 -10.66 15.90 -23.45
C VAL A 253 -11.17 14.44 -23.41
N PRO A 254 -12.42 14.17 -23.83
CA PRO A 254 -13.05 12.85 -23.68
C PRO A 254 -12.34 11.74 -24.48
N ASN A 255 -11.64 12.11 -25.55
CA ASN A 255 -10.95 11.19 -26.46
C ASN A 255 -9.45 11.02 -26.14
N LEU A 256 -8.99 11.39 -24.93
CA LEU A 256 -7.60 11.17 -24.54
C LEU A 256 -7.29 9.66 -24.52
N GLY A 257 -6.18 9.25 -25.13
CA GLY A 257 -5.86 7.84 -25.35
C GLY A 257 -5.17 7.19 -24.15
N TYR A 258 -5.91 6.40 -23.39
CA TYR A 258 -5.42 5.63 -22.24
C TYR A 258 -5.15 4.16 -22.62
N LYS A 259 -4.14 3.55 -21.98
CA LYS A 259 -3.79 2.13 -22.17
C LYS A 259 -4.63 1.21 -21.28
N GLU A 260 -4.99 1.69 -20.08
CA GLU A 260 -5.76 0.95 -19.10
C GLU A 260 -7.10 0.48 -19.66
N THR A 261 -7.40 -0.80 -19.50
CA THR A 261 -8.60 -1.43 -20.05
C THR A 261 -9.87 -0.81 -19.51
N VAL A 262 -9.92 -0.48 -18.22
CA VAL A 262 -11.09 0.22 -17.64
C VAL A 262 -11.29 1.60 -18.28
N CYS A 263 -10.21 2.32 -18.58
CA CYS A 263 -10.31 3.63 -19.23
C CYS A 263 -10.82 3.52 -20.67
N ARG A 264 -10.42 2.47 -21.39
CA ARG A 264 -10.94 2.16 -22.74
C ARG A 264 -12.44 1.84 -22.72
N LEU A 265 -12.91 1.09 -21.71
CA LEU A 265 -14.35 0.84 -21.52
C LEU A 265 -15.13 2.15 -21.27
N VAL A 266 -14.57 3.09 -20.51
CA VAL A 266 -15.19 4.41 -20.26
C VAL A 266 -15.30 5.23 -21.55
N LYS A 267 -14.33 5.13 -22.46
CA LYS A 267 -14.38 5.73 -23.80
C LYS A 267 -15.45 5.07 -24.69
N GLY A 268 -15.79 3.80 -24.41
CA GLY A 268 -16.75 3.01 -25.16
C GLY A 268 -16.12 1.94 -26.05
N ASP A 269 -14.82 1.69 -25.92
CA ASP A 269 -14.13 0.61 -26.62
C ASP A 269 -14.60 -0.75 -26.06
N SER A 270 -14.59 -1.80 -26.90
CA SER A 270 -14.80 -3.18 -26.44
C SER A 270 -13.47 -3.75 -25.92
N ALA A 271 -13.43 -4.18 -24.67
CA ALA A 271 -12.23 -4.76 -24.07
C ALA A 271 -12.57 -5.80 -22.99
N ALA A 272 -11.80 -6.90 -22.97
CA ALA A 272 -11.88 -7.89 -21.91
C ALA A 272 -11.11 -7.41 -20.67
N LEU A 273 -11.80 -7.28 -19.53
CA LEU A 273 -11.17 -6.86 -18.28
C LEU A 273 -10.54 -8.03 -17.52
N TRP A 274 -11.18 -9.20 -17.56
CA TRP A 274 -10.74 -10.42 -16.88
C TRP A 274 -10.55 -11.55 -17.87
N ASN A 275 -9.62 -12.47 -17.58
CA ASN A 275 -9.56 -13.73 -18.28
C ASN A 275 -10.72 -14.62 -17.80
N ASN A 276 -11.71 -14.76 -18.66
CA ASN A 276 -12.94 -15.54 -18.42
C ASN A 276 -12.99 -16.81 -19.29
N ASP A 277 -11.87 -17.23 -19.87
CA ASP A 277 -11.84 -18.33 -20.85
C ASP A 277 -12.21 -19.67 -20.21
N TRP A 278 -11.87 -19.86 -18.93
CA TRP A 278 -12.19 -21.04 -18.13
C TRP A 278 -13.67 -21.15 -17.77
N ILE A 279 -14.47 -20.09 -17.95
CA ILE A 279 -15.89 -20.09 -17.63
C ILE A 279 -16.66 -20.69 -18.80
N THR A 280 -17.19 -21.90 -18.63
CA THR A 280 -18.03 -22.55 -19.65
C THR A 280 -19.48 -22.06 -19.61
N CYS A 281 -19.94 -21.59 -18.46
CA CYS A 281 -21.32 -21.16 -18.24
C CYS A 281 -21.61 -19.80 -18.91
N ALA A 282 -22.51 -19.81 -19.91
CA ALA A 282 -22.88 -18.61 -20.67
C ALA A 282 -23.57 -17.53 -19.81
N SER A 283 -24.44 -17.93 -18.87
CA SER A 283 -25.12 -16.99 -17.98
C SER A 283 -24.14 -16.27 -17.05
N LEU A 284 -23.13 -16.97 -16.54
CA LEU A 284 -22.07 -16.37 -15.74
C LEU A 284 -21.23 -15.39 -16.57
N LYS A 285 -20.84 -15.75 -17.80
CA LYS A 285 -20.15 -14.86 -18.74
C LYS A 285 -20.95 -13.58 -19.01
N ALA A 286 -22.27 -13.69 -19.19
CA ALA A 286 -23.13 -12.53 -19.40
C ALA A 286 -23.30 -11.66 -18.13
N ALA A 287 -23.20 -12.25 -16.94
CA ALA A 287 -23.28 -11.51 -15.68
C ALA A 287 -22.02 -10.66 -15.41
N ILE A 288 -20.85 -11.15 -15.82
CA ILE A 288 -19.54 -10.47 -15.64
C ILE A 288 -19.11 -9.62 -16.84
N ASP A 289 -20.05 -9.25 -17.71
CA ASP A 289 -19.79 -8.42 -18.89
C ASP A 289 -19.18 -7.07 -18.50
N PRO A 290 -17.91 -6.77 -18.89
CA PRO A 290 -17.25 -5.52 -18.55
C PRO A 290 -17.97 -4.27 -19.04
N ALA A 291 -18.77 -4.36 -20.11
CA ALA A 291 -19.54 -3.24 -20.63
C ALA A 291 -20.58 -2.72 -19.62
N LYS A 292 -21.01 -3.55 -18.66
CA LYS A 292 -21.98 -3.19 -17.62
C LYS A 292 -21.35 -2.44 -16.43
N ILE A 293 -20.03 -2.38 -16.34
CA ILE A 293 -19.31 -1.71 -15.24
C ILE A 293 -19.48 -0.19 -15.31
N VAL A 294 -19.50 0.37 -16.52
CA VAL A 294 -19.50 1.83 -16.72
C VAL A 294 -20.92 2.39 -16.65
N ASN A 295 -21.21 3.16 -15.59
CA ASN A 295 -22.45 3.91 -15.50
C ASN A 295 -22.39 5.20 -16.33
N LYS A 296 -22.89 5.14 -17.58
CA LYS A 296 -22.91 6.27 -18.52
C LYS A 296 -23.70 7.49 -18.01
N ALA A 297 -24.77 7.28 -17.24
CA ALA A 297 -25.56 8.38 -16.68
C ALA A 297 -24.75 9.17 -15.65
N LYS A 298 -24.07 8.46 -14.72
CA LYS A 298 -23.15 9.08 -13.75
C LYS A 298 -22.02 9.82 -14.45
N LEU A 299 -21.43 9.21 -15.50
CA LEU A 299 -20.35 9.81 -16.28
C LEU A 299 -20.76 11.15 -16.93
N ARG A 300 -21.97 11.23 -17.50
CA ARG A 300 -22.51 12.48 -18.07
C ARG A 300 -22.75 13.57 -17.02
N SER A 301 -23.13 13.19 -15.80
CA SER A 301 -23.37 14.13 -14.69
C SER A 301 -22.12 14.54 -13.90
N LEU A 302 -20.96 14.01 -14.30
CA LEU A 302 -19.72 14.10 -13.54
C LEU A 302 -19.18 15.53 -13.55
N LYS A 303 -18.93 16.09 -12.36
CA LYS A 303 -18.31 17.41 -12.25
C LYS A 303 -16.80 17.30 -12.44
N PRO A 304 -16.16 18.26 -13.14
CA PRO A 304 -14.72 18.16 -13.42
C PRO A 304 -13.82 18.26 -12.18
N ILE A 305 -14.29 18.91 -11.12
CA ILE A 305 -13.57 19.05 -9.85
C ILE A 305 -13.85 17.82 -8.98
N VAL A 306 -12.79 17.16 -8.51
CA VAL A 306 -12.86 16.04 -7.57
C VAL A 306 -13.12 16.56 -6.17
N ARG A 307 -14.13 16.01 -5.49
CA ARG A 307 -14.46 16.40 -4.12
C ARG A 307 -13.61 15.64 -3.10
N PRO A 308 -13.34 16.19 -1.91
CA PRO A 308 -12.62 15.48 -0.84
C PRO A 308 -13.19 14.07 -0.56
N LYS A 309 -14.52 13.93 -0.51
CA LYS A 309 -15.21 12.65 -0.32
C LYS A 309 -14.89 11.57 -1.37
N GLU A 310 -14.42 11.93 -2.57
CA GLU A 310 -14.05 10.96 -3.61
C GLU A 310 -12.65 10.36 -3.38
N ILE A 311 -11.78 11.05 -2.65
CA ILE A 311 -10.40 10.62 -2.34
C ILE A 311 -10.25 10.11 -0.91
N GLU A 312 -11.16 10.49 -0.02
CA GLU A 312 -11.16 10.16 1.41
C GLU A 312 -12.06 8.96 1.73
N LEU A 313 -11.96 7.88 0.96
CA LEU A 313 -12.80 6.68 1.17
C LEU A 313 -12.61 6.00 2.53
N PHE A 314 -11.49 6.28 3.23
CA PHE A 314 -11.14 5.71 4.54
C PHE A 314 -10.81 6.78 5.60
N ALA A 315 -11.13 8.07 5.38
CA ALA A 315 -10.75 9.13 6.31
C ALA A 315 -11.56 9.13 7.63
N THR A 316 -12.70 8.44 7.67
CA THR A 316 -13.53 8.29 8.88
C THR A 316 -12.89 7.44 9.98
N GLU A 317 -11.70 6.86 9.76
CA GLU A 317 -10.93 6.13 10.79
C GLU A 317 -9.72 6.91 11.34
N ARG A 318 -9.68 8.24 11.17
CA ARG A 318 -8.62 9.06 11.77
C ARG A 318 -9.05 9.58 13.15
N TYR A 319 -8.48 8.94 14.18
CA TYR A 319 -8.39 9.43 15.55
C TYR A 319 -7.76 10.82 15.62
#